data_AF-A0A832ICM2-F1
#
_entry.id   AF-A0A832ICM2-F1
#
_cell.length_a   1.000
_cell.length_b   1.000
_cell.length_c   1.000
_cell.angle_alpha   90.00
_cell.angle_beta   90.00
_cell.angle_gamma   90.00
#
_symmetry.space_group_name_H-M   'P 1'
#
loop_
_entity.id
_entity.type
_entity.pdbx_description
1 polymer ?
#
loop_
_entity_poly.entity_id
_entity_poly.type
_entity_poly.pdbx_seq_one_letter_code
_entity_poly.pdbx_strand_id
1 'polypeptide(L)'
;MLMRKICFLFFAFAFLHTLPAAGQPVVVVDPAHGGNDGGVVINEKLKEKDINLKISLLLKRELEKSGRVRVVLTRDRDIDRQMVNGERSSRIPIRQWL
;
A
#
# COMPACT_ATOMS: atom_id res chain seq x y z
N MET A 1 -24.28 -10.42 -41.23
CA MET A 1 -24.96 -10.32 -39.91
C MET A 1 -24.34 -11.18 -38.80
N LEU A 2 -23.55 -12.22 -39.12
CA LEU A 2 -22.95 -13.13 -38.12
C LEU A 2 -21.63 -12.60 -37.49
N MET A 3 -20.79 -11.90 -38.26
CA MET A 3 -19.50 -11.36 -37.80
C MET A 3 -19.60 -10.23 -36.76
N ARG A 4 -20.71 -9.46 -36.74
CA ARG A 4 -20.96 -8.43 -35.72
C ARG A 4 -21.30 -9.04 -34.35
N LYS A 5 -21.88 -10.25 -34.31
CA LYS A 5 -22.22 -10.94 -33.05
C LYS A 5 -20.99 -11.58 -32.40
N ILE A 6 -20.04 -12.06 -33.21
CA ILE A 6 -18.77 -12.65 -32.75
C ILE A 6 -17.82 -11.58 -32.20
N CYS A 7 -17.74 -10.41 -32.85
CA CYS A 7 -17.01 -9.27 -32.29
C CYS A 7 -17.62 -8.77 -30.97
N PHE A 8 -18.96 -8.79 -30.82
CA PHE A 8 -19.61 -8.42 -29.56
C PHE A 8 -19.37 -9.44 -28.43
N LEU A 9 -19.31 -10.74 -28.75
CA LEU A 9 -18.97 -11.80 -27.78
C LEU A 9 -17.51 -11.73 -27.31
N PHE A 10 -16.57 -11.37 -28.20
CA PHE A 10 -15.16 -11.14 -27.82
C PHE A 10 -14.96 -9.84 -27.02
N PHE A 11 -15.70 -8.78 -27.35
CA PHE A 11 -15.61 -7.51 -26.63
C PHE A 11 -16.22 -7.57 -25.22
N ALA A 12 -17.27 -8.37 -25.02
CA ALA A 12 -17.86 -8.61 -23.71
C ALA A 12 -16.97 -9.50 -22.79
N PHE A 13 -16.23 -10.45 -23.36
CA PHE A 13 -15.36 -11.34 -22.57
C PHE A 13 -14.11 -10.63 -22.01
N ALA A 14 -13.57 -9.66 -22.75
CA ALA A 14 -12.46 -8.83 -22.29
C ALA A 14 -12.87 -7.86 -21.16
N PHE A 15 -14.15 -7.51 -21.06
CA PHE A 15 -14.67 -6.58 -20.05
C PHE A 15 -15.16 -7.27 -18.77
N LEU A 16 -15.40 -8.59 -18.81
CA LEU A 16 -15.82 -9.37 -17.64
C LEU A 16 -14.68 -9.63 -16.65
N HIS A 17 -13.42 -9.50 -17.07
CA HIS A 17 -12.23 -9.66 -16.21
C HIS A 17 -11.90 -8.43 -15.35
N THR A 18 -12.64 -7.33 -15.48
CA THR A 18 -12.43 -6.09 -14.70
C THR A 18 -13.52 -5.82 -13.67
N LEU A 19 -14.29 -6.84 -13.27
CA LEU A 19 -15.07 -6.71 -12.03
C LEU A 19 -14.07 -6.78 -10.86
N PRO A 20 -13.93 -5.73 -10.03
CA PRO A 20 -13.13 -5.82 -8.83
C PRO A 20 -13.71 -6.96 -7.98
N ALA A 21 -12.92 -8.02 -7.78
CA ALA A 21 -13.27 -9.07 -6.85
C ALA A 21 -13.62 -8.43 -5.50
N ALA A 22 -14.74 -8.81 -4.91
CA ALA A 22 -15.12 -8.34 -3.58
C ALA A 22 -13.96 -8.62 -2.61
N GLY A 23 -13.37 -7.55 -2.05
CA GLY A 23 -12.22 -7.59 -1.14
C GLY A 23 -10.87 -7.74 -1.84
N GLN A 24 -10.31 -6.65 -2.37
CA GLN A 24 -8.88 -6.64 -2.74
C GLN A 24 -8.03 -6.96 -1.50
N PRO A 25 -7.07 -7.89 -1.58
CA PRO A 25 -6.13 -8.13 -0.49
C PRO A 25 -5.44 -6.83 -0.06
N VAL A 26 -5.37 -6.62 1.25
CA VAL A 26 -4.72 -5.44 1.84
C VAL A 26 -3.32 -5.81 2.31
N VAL A 27 -2.32 -5.09 1.81
CA VAL A 27 -0.94 -5.17 2.28
C VAL A 27 -0.67 -3.97 3.19
N VAL A 28 -0.27 -4.24 4.43
CA VAL A 28 0.14 -3.19 5.38
C VAL A 28 1.66 -3.09 5.37
N VAL A 29 2.18 -1.90 5.09
CA VAL A 29 3.62 -1.60 5.11
C VAL A 29 3.90 -0.68 6.30
N ASP A 30 4.86 -1.05 7.15
CA ASP A 30 5.23 -0.28 8.34
C ASP A 30 6.63 0.31 8.16
N PRO A 31 6.77 1.57 7.69
CA PRO A 31 8.08 2.21 7.60
C PRO A 31 8.62 2.45 9.02
N ALA A 32 9.68 1.73 9.40
CA ALA A 32 10.25 1.84 10.75
C ALA A 32 10.80 3.24 11.05
N HIS A 33 10.91 3.57 12.35
CA HIS A 33 11.30 4.87 12.87
C HIS A 33 10.39 6.01 12.39
N GLY A 34 10.76 7.28 12.62
CA GLY A 34 9.99 8.45 12.23
C GLY A 34 9.95 9.52 13.33
N GLY A 35 9.77 10.77 12.93
CA GLY A 35 9.77 11.91 13.84
C GLY A 35 11.12 12.08 14.52
N ASN A 36 11.13 12.08 15.85
CA ASN A 36 12.33 12.22 16.65
C ASN A 36 13.18 10.94 16.69
N ASP A 37 12.58 9.79 16.40
CA ASP A 37 13.32 8.53 16.24
C ASP A 37 13.92 8.46 14.83
N GLY A 38 15.23 8.70 14.73
CA GLY A 38 15.98 8.66 13.47
C GLY A 38 16.38 7.26 13.00
N GLY A 39 16.30 6.25 13.89
CA GLY A 39 17.01 4.98 13.70
C GLY A 39 18.53 5.19 13.60
N VAL A 40 19.19 4.40 12.76
CA VAL A 40 20.62 4.59 12.45
C VAL A 40 20.83 5.94 11.73
N VAL A 41 21.75 6.75 12.26
CA VAL A 41 22.13 8.04 11.68
C VAL A 41 23.51 7.93 11.04
N ILE A 42 23.58 8.07 9.72
CA ILE A 42 24.85 8.11 8.98
C ILE A 42 25.40 9.55 8.99
N ASN A 43 24.54 10.53 8.72
CA ASN A 43 24.82 11.96 8.85
C ASN A 43 23.51 12.75 8.95
N GLU A 44 23.60 14.08 9.07
CA GLU A 44 22.44 14.96 9.20
C GLU A 44 21.38 14.78 8.10
N LYS A 45 21.80 14.42 6.88
CA LYS A 45 20.93 14.27 5.69
C LYS A 45 20.50 12.83 5.42
N LEU A 46 21.10 11.83 6.08
CA LEU A 46 20.85 10.43 5.81
C LEU A 46 20.62 9.66 7.11
N LYS A 47 19.34 9.42 7.38
CA LYS A 47 18.85 8.66 8.54
C LYS A 47 18.03 7.48 8.06
N GLU A 48 18.04 6.40 8.83
CA GLU A 48 17.30 5.18 8.53
C GLU A 48 15.79 5.47 8.30
N LYS A 49 15.19 6.33 9.13
CA LYS A 49 13.78 6.72 9.00
C LYS A 49 13.40 7.25 7.61
N ASP A 50 14.32 7.95 6.94
CA ASP A 50 14.12 8.60 5.65
C ASP A 50 14.19 7.57 4.53
N ILE A 51 15.16 6.64 4.63
CA ILE A 51 15.32 5.51 3.71
C ILE A 51 14.08 4.61 3.78
N ASN A 52 13.65 4.25 4.99
CA ASN A 52 12.49 3.37 5.21
C ASN A 52 11.21 3.98 4.65
N LEU A 53 10.96 5.28 4.88
CA LEU A 53 9.81 5.98 4.33
C LEU A 53 9.85 5.99 2.80
N LYS A 54 11.01 6.34 2.22
CA LYS A 54 11.17 6.42 0.77
C LYS A 54 10.94 5.07 0.09
N ILE A 55 11.52 3.99 0.62
CA ILE A 55 11.32 2.63 0.10
C ILE A 55 9.85 2.23 0.21
N SER A 56 9.20 2.51 1.33
CA SER A 56 7.79 2.13 1.56
C SER A 56 6.83 2.84 0.60
N LEU A 57 7.05 4.13 0.32
CA LEU A 57 6.27 4.90 -0.65
C LEU A 57 6.46 4.36 -2.09
N LEU A 58 7.69 3.99 -2.45
CA LEU A 58 7.97 3.34 -3.73
C LEU A 58 7.28 1.98 -3.82
N LEU A 59 7.39 1.15 -2.79
CA LEU A 59 6.75 -0.16 -2.73
C LEU A 59 5.23 -0.07 -2.88
N LYS A 60 4.59 0.87 -2.17
CA LYS A 60 3.15 1.15 -2.32
C LYS A 60 2.79 1.42 -3.77
N ARG A 61 3.50 2.36 -4.41
CA ARG A 61 3.26 2.72 -5.81
C ARG A 61 3.41 1.51 -6.73
N GLU A 62 4.46 0.72 -6.56
CA GLU A 62 4.71 -0.45 -7.43
C GLU A 62 3.66 -1.55 -7.26
N LEU A 63 3.26 -1.87 -6.03
CA LEU A 63 2.25 -2.88 -5.76
C LEU A 63 0.86 -2.47 -6.27
N GLU A 64 0.49 -1.20 -6.12
CA GLU A 64 -0.80 -0.66 -6.56
C GLU A 64 -0.94 -0.58 -8.09
N LYS A 65 0.16 -0.57 -8.87
CA LYS A 65 0.12 -0.56 -10.36
C LYS A 65 -0.72 -1.69 -10.96
N SER A 66 -0.72 -2.84 -10.31
CA SER A 66 -1.45 -4.02 -10.79
C SER A 66 -2.97 -3.91 -10.62
N GLY A 67 -3.43 -3.01 -9.74
CA GLY A 67 -4.83 -2.94 -9.31
C GLY A 67 -5.33 -4.19 -8.57
N ARG A 68 -4.44 -5.13 -8.20
CA ARG A 68 -4.82 -6.39 -7.55
C ARG A 68 -4.81 -6.33 -6.02
N VAL A 69 -4.06 -5.38 -5.45
CA VAL A 69 -3.90 -5.22 -4.01
C VAL A 69 -4.08 -3.76 -3.62
N ARG A 70 -4.62 -3.54 -2.42
CA ARG A 70 -4.65 -2.23 -1.76
C ARG A 70 -3.46 -2.16 -0.79
N VAL A 71 -2.70 -1.07 -0.82
CA VAL A 71 -1.56 -0.90 0.10
C VAL A 71 -1.82 0.23 1.09
N VAL A 72 -1.65 -0.06 2.38
CA VAL A 72 -1.80 0.89 3.47
C VAL A 72 -0.46 1.04 4.17
N LEU A 73 -0.04 2.28 4.44
CA LEU A 73 1.14 2.54 5.26
C LEU A 73 0.72 2.93 6.68
N THR A 74 1.49 2.54 7.67
CA THR A 74 1.32 3.01 9.06
C THR A 74 1.67 4.50 9.20
N ARG A 75 2.52 5.01 8.32
CA ARG A 75 2.82 6.44 8.11
C ARG A 75 3.22 6.70 6.65
N ASP A 76 2.85 7.86 6.12
CA ASP A 76 3.20 8.33 4.78
C ASP A 76 4.05 9.62 4.80
N ARG A 77 4.45 10.05 6.00
CA ARG A 77 5.27 11.22 6.28
C ARG A 77 6.18 10.96 7.47
N ASP A 78 7.10 11.89 7.72
CA ASP A 78 8.00 11.85 8.86
C ASP A 78 7.28 12.30 10.13
N ILE A 79 6.68 11.36 10.84
CA ILE A 79 5.98 11.56 12.10
C ILE A 79 6.44 10.51 13.09
N ASP A 80 6.42 10.87 14.38
CA ASP A 80 6.67 9.91 15.44
C ASP A 80 5.70 8.74 15.28
N ARG A 81 6.25 7.53 15.39
CA ARG A 81 5.41 6.35 15.56
C ARG A 81 4.72 6.55 16.91
N GLN A 82 3.41 6.83 16.91
CA GLN A 82 2.62 6.81 18.14
C GLN A 82 2.57 5.37 18.66
N MET A 83 3.63 4.97 19.33
CA MET A 83 3.69 3.78 20.16
C MET A 83 3.01 4.13 21.46
N VAL A 84 1.68 4.18 21.45
CA VAL A 84 1.01 4.23 22.73
C VAL A 84 1.15 2.83 23.33
N ASN A 85 2.03 2.73 24.34
CA ASN A 85 2.15 1.63 25.29
C ASN A 85 2.41 0.23 24.73
N GLY A 86 3.52 0.01 24.03
CA GLY A 86 4.12 -1.34 23.83
C GLY A 86 3.36 -2.33 22.95
N GLU A 87 2.15 -2.01 22.48
CA GLU A 87 1.34 -2.92 21.67
C GLU A 87 1.58 -2.67 20.18
N ARG A 88 2.39 -3.53 19.56
CA ARG A 88 2.65 -3.52 18.11
C ARG A 88 1.43 -3.89 17.24
N SER A 89 0.24 -4.03 17.82
CA SER A 89 -0.91 -4.68 17.16
C SER A 89 -2.28 -4.03 17.41
N SER A 90 -2.48 -3.24 18.47
CA SER A 90 -3.85 -2.84 18.88
C SER A 90 -4.35 -1.51 18.32
N ARG A 91 -3.47 -0.68 17.74
CA ARG A 91 -3.77 0.72 17.41
C ARG A 91 -3.55 1.16 15.98
N ILE A 92 -3.13 0.27 15.09
CA ILE A 92 -3.49 0.44 13.68
C ILE A 92 -4.88 -0.17 13.62
N PRO A 93 -5.96 0.63 13.48
CA PRO A 93 -7.29 0.06 13.38
C PRO A 93 -7.35 -0.70 12.06
N ILE A 94 -7.02 -1.99 12.07
CA ILE A 94 -7.14 -2.89 10.93
C ILE A 94 -8.57 -2.81 10.38
N ARG A 95 -9.55 -2.52 11.25
CA ARG A 95 -10.95 -2.23 10.92
C ARG A 95 -11.21 -0.95 10.11
N GLN A 96 -10.31 0.04 10.08
CA GLN A 96 -10.46 1.21 9.19
C GLN A 96 -9.94 0.94 7.78
N TRP A 97 -9.27 -0.20 7.58
CA TRP A 97 -8.63 -0.59 6.33
C TRP A 97 -9.30 -1.79 5.65
N LEU A 98 -10.24 -2.45 6.34
CA LEU A 98 -11.16 -3.48 5.84
C LEU A 98 -12.54 -2.87 5.63
#